data_AF-A0AB34VI43-F1
#
_entry.id   AF-A0AB34VI43-F1
#
_cell.length_a   1.000
_cell.length_b   1.000
_cell.length_c   1.000
_cell.angle_alpha   90.00
_cell.angle_beta   90.00
_cell.angle_gamma   90.00
#
_symmetry.space_group_name_H-M   'P 1'
#
loop_
_entity.id
_entity.type
_entity.pdbx_description
1 polymer ?
#
loop_
_entity_poly.entity_id
_entity_poly.type
_entity_poly.pdbx_seq_one_letter_code
_entity_poly.pdbx_strand_id
1 'polypeptide(L)'
;MTTISTSTPSIGSGSTSDTTSASSDTAAQIASLNKQISRLNDQLKSLGDDKTLTTEEKKKQQDTIKAQIQVLEAQIQQLQRKEQQKAEAKQAEKEGKTVSADGVNRPTQNNQLDVYI
;
A
#
# COMPACT_ATOMS: atom_id res chain seq x y z
N MET A 1 -44.03 -20.47 35.75
CA MET A 1 -42.96 -19.46 35.86
C MET A 1 -42.76 -18.88 34.47
N THR A 2 -43.01 -17.59 34.31
CA THR A 2 -42.92 -16.85 33.03
C THR A 2 -41.51 -16.28 32.88
N THR A 3 -40.86 -16.45 31.73
CA THR A 3 -39.80 -15.53 31.29
C THR A 3 -39.95 -15.22 29.81
N ILE A 4 -40.06 -13.93 29.54
CA ILE A 4 -40.19 -13.27 28.24
C ILE A 4 -38.83 -13.36 27.55
N SER A 5 -38.73 -14.06 26.43
CA SER A 5 -37.55 -13.99 25.56
C SER A 5 -37.83 -13.00 24.44
N THR A 6 -37.24 -11.82 24.57
CA THR A 6 -37.27 -10.72 23.60
C THR A 6 -36.75 -11.19 22.25
N SER A 7 -37.57 -11.08 21.21
CA SER A 7 -37.13 -11.17 19.82
C SER A 7 -36.15 -10.03 19.52
N THR A 8 -34.86 -10.32 19.56
CA THR A 8 -33.85 -9.54 18.84
C THR A 8 -33.75 -10.11 17.43
N PRO A 9 -33.85 -9.28 16.36
CA PRO A 9 -33.61 -9.76 15.02
C PRO A 9 -32.16 -10.22 14.93
N SER A 10 -32.00 -11.48 14.54
CA SER A 10 -30.75 -12.08 14.10
C SER A 10 -30.13 -11.22 13.00
N ILE A 11 -29.26 -10.29 13.38
CA ILE A 11 -28.24 -9.75 12.49
C ILE A 11 -27.15 -10.80 12.50
N GLY A 12 -27.05 -11.52 11.38
CA GLY A 12 -26.18 -12.66 11.23
C GLY A 12 -24.74 -12.34 11.62
N SER A 13 -24.30 -12.90 12.75
CA SER A 13 -22.89 -13.19 12.99
C SER A 13 -22.49 -14.37 12.12
N GLY A 14 -22.38 -14.11 10.82
CA GLY A 14 -21.56 -14.88 9.92
C GLY A 14 -20.11 -14.57 10.25
N SER A 15 -19.44 -15.48 10.95
CA SER A 15 -17.99 -15.50 11.01
C SER A 15 -17.47 -15.76 9.60
N THR A 16 -17.06 -14.70 8.89
CA THR A 16 -16.32 -14.81 7.63
C THR A 16 -15.30 -13.68 7.52
N SER A 17 -14.16 -13.89 8.17
CA SER A 17 -12.83 -13.45 7.70
C SER A 17 -12.74 -12.05 7.06
N ASP A 18 -12.64 -11.02 7.90
CA ASP A 18 -12.12 -9.71 7.51
C ASP A 18 -10.60 -9.80 7.22
N THR A 19 -10.23 -10.45 6.11
CA THR A 19 -8.82 -10.56 5.68
C THR A 19 -8.66 -10.33 4.18
N THR A 20 -9.37 -9.35 3.62
CA THR A 20 -9.20 -9.01 2.19
C THR A 20 -9.28 -7.51 1.90
N SER A 21 -8.40 -6.66 2.48
CA SER A 21 -8.28 -5.28 1.99
C SER A 21 -6.94 -4.55 2.17
N ALA A 22 -5.88 -5.18 2.68
CA ALA A 22 -4.57 -4.51 2.82
C ALA A 22 -3.87 -4.12 1.48
N SER A 23 -4.52 -4.33 0.34
CA SER A 23 -4.01 -3.98 -1.00
C SER A 23 -4.63 -2.69 -1.55
N SER A 24 -5.79 -2.27 -1.05
CA SER A 24 -6.43 -1.01 -1.46
C SER A 24 -5.86 0.20 -0.71
N ASP A 25 -5.31 -0.03 0.49
CA ASP A 25 -4.75 1.04 1.33
C ASP A 25 -3.48 1.67 0.75
N THR A 26 -2.58 0.90 0.14
CA THR A 26 -1.33 1.42 -0.42
C THR A 26 -1.57 2.29 -1.65
N ALA A 27 -2.43 1.85 -2.57
CA ALA A 27 -2.79 2.63 -3.74
C ALA A 27 -3.51 3.94 -3.37
N ALA A 28 -4.44 3.88 -2.40
CA ALA A 28 -5.11 5.07 -1.88
C ALA A 28 -4.13 6.04 -1.19
N GLN A 29 -3.16 5.53 -0.44
CA GLN A 29 -2.08 6.33 0.16
C GLN A 29 -1.22 7.01 -0.91
N ILE A 30 -0.78 6.28 -1.95
CA ILE A 30 0.00 6.85 -3.06
C ILE A 30 -0.80 7.97 -3.76
N ALA A 31 -2.09 7.78 -4.01
CA ALA A 31 -2.94 8.80 -4.62
C ALA A 31 -3.08 10.05 -3.73
N SER A 32 -3.21 9.88 -2.41
CA SER A 32 -3.26 10.98 -1.45
C SER A 32 -1.95 11.76 -1.39
N LEU A 33 -0.80 11.06 -1.38
CA LEU A 33 0.53 11.67 -1.39
C LEU A 33 0.76 12.48 -2.68
N ASN A 34 0.36 11.96 -3.84
CA ASN A 34 0.43 12.69 -5.11
C ASN A 34 -0.43 13.97 -5.11
N LYS A 35 -1.61 13.92 -4.50
CA LYS A 35 -2.45 15.12 -4.31
C LYS A 35 -1.77 16.15 -3.40
N GLN A 36 -1.10 15.72 -2.34
CA GLN A 36 -0.33 16.63 -1.47
C GLN A 36 0.81 17.31 -2.21
N ILE A 37 1.59 16.55 -3.02
CA ILE A 37 2.64 17.12 -3.87
C ILE A 37 2.08 18.18 -4.82
N SER A 38 0.93 17.90 -5.45
CA SER A 38 0.29 18.86 -6.36
C SER A 38 -0.09 20.16 -5.64
N ARG A 39 -0.71 20.04 -4.46
CA ARG A 39 -1.06 21.21 -3.61
C ARG A 39 0.16 22.01 -3.18
N LEU A 40 1.24 21.33 -2.78
CA LEU A 40 2.49 21.98 -2.39
C LEU A 40 3.13 22.72 -3.58
N ASN A 41 3.07 22.15 -4.78
CA ASN A 41 3.51 22.84 -6.00
C ASN A 41 2.64 24.06 -6.33
N ASP A 42 1.31 23.97 -6.13
CA ASP A 42 0.42 25.11 -6.31
C ASP A 42 0.68 26.22 -5.28
N GLN A 43 0.92 25.85 -4.01
CA GLN A 43 1.36 26.79 -2.98
C GLN A 43 2.66 27.48 -3.39
N LEU A 44 3.63 26.73 -3.93
CA LEU A 44 4.90 27.27 -4.40
C LEU A 44 4.72 28.30 -5.53
N LYS A 45 3.80 28.04 -6.46
CA LYS A 45 3.43 29.00 -7.51
C LYS A 45 2.79 30.25 -6.93
N SER A 46 1.80 30.09 -6.04
CA SER A 46 1.11 31.21 -5.40
C SER A 46 2.06 32.08 -4.56
N LEU A 47 3.11 31.48 -4.00
CA LEU A 47 4.14 32.20 -3.24
C LEU A 47 4.97 33.16 -4.10
N GLY A 48 5.17 32.80 -5.38
CA GLY A 48 5.78 33.68 -6.36
C GLY A 48 4.93 34.94 -6.57
N ASP A 49 3.62 34.76 -6.66
CA ASP A 49 2.65 35.83 -6.91
C ASP A 49 2.36 36.70 -5.68
N ASP A 50 2.62 36.19 -4.48
CA ASP A 50 2.31 36.89 -3.23
C ASP A 50 3.24 38.10 -3.01
N LYS A 51 2.72 39.32 -3.15
CA LYS A 51 3.54 40.55 -3.05
C LYS A 51 3.78 41.01 -1.62
N THR A 52 3.24 40.31 -0.63
CA THR A 52 3.29 40.70 0.79
C THR A 52 4.55 40.20 1.50
N LEU A 53 5.19 39.14 0.99
CA LEU A 53 6.40 38.54 1.58
C LEU A 53 7.68 39.11 0.98
N THR A 54 8.70 39.23 1.82
CA THR A 54 10.06 39.59 1.40
C THR A 54 10.72 38.45 0.61
N THR A 55 11.72 38.78 -0.22
CA THR A 55 12.44 37.81 -1.05
C THR A 55 13.06 36.68 -0.23
N GLU A 56 13.56 36.99 0.97
CA GLU A 56 14.19 36.01 1.85
C GLU A 56 13.17 35.04 2.47
N GLU A 57 12.03 35.54 2.92
CA GLU A 57 10.94 34.71 3.45
C GLU A 57 10.35 33.80 2.36
N LYS A 58 10.17 34.32 1.15
CA LYS A 58 9.75 33.52 -0.01
C LYS A 58 10.74 32.40 -0.29
N LYS A 59 12.03 32.69 -0.28
CA LYS A 59 13.07 31.68 -0.52
C LYS A 59 13.04 30.59 0.55
N LYS A 60 12.96 30.97 1.83
CA LYS A 60 12.87 30.02 2.95
C LYS A 60 11.64 29.12 2.86
N GLN A 61 10.47 29.69 2.54
CA GLN A 61 9.26 28.90 2.35
C GLN A 61 9.35 28.00 1.11
N GLN A 62 9.91 28.49 0.01
CA GLN A 62 10.15 27.70 -1.19
C GLN A 62 11.05 26.49 -0.88
N ASP A 63 12.14 26.70 -0.15
CA ASP A 63 13.05 25.62 0.23
C ASP A 63 12.36 24.61 1.16
N THR A 64 11.53 25.09 2.09
CA THR A 64 10.73 24.24 2.99
C THR A 64 9.75 23.37 2.21
N ILE A 65 9.01 23.96 1.27
CA ILE A 65 8.04 23.25 0.42
C ILE A 65 8.75 22.21 -0.45
N LYS A 66 9.89 22.57 -1.06
CA LYS A 66 10.70 21.63 -1.85
C LYS A 66 11.19 20.45 -1.03
N ALA A 67 11.65 20.69 0.19
CA ALA A 67 12.08 19.63 1.10
C ALA A 67 10.91 18.68 1.44
N GLN A 68 9.71 19.22 1.69
CA GLN A 68 8.52 18.40 1.93
C GLN A 68 8.15 17.56 0.70
N ILE A 69 8.22 18.14 -0.50
CA ILE A 69 7.98 17.40 -1.76
C ILE A 69 8.96 16.24 -1.89
N GLN A 70 10.26 16.44 -1.67
CA GLN A 70 11.26 15.37 -1.73
C GLN A 70 10.94 14.20 -0.78
N VAL A 71 10.52 14.52 0.45
CA VAL A 71 10.14 13.48 1.42
C VAL A 71 8.92 12.70 0.95
N LEU A 72 7.90 13.38 0.41
CA LEU A 72 6.69 12.74 -0.12
C LEU A 72 7.01 11.87 -1.36
N GLU A 73 7.86 12.32 -2.26
CA GLU A 73 8.32 11.55 -3.42
C GLU A 73 9.06 10.27 -3.00
N ALA A 74 9.94 10.37 -2.00
CA ALA A 74 10.64 9.22 -1.45
C ALA A 74 9.67 8.20 -0.83
N GLN A 75 8.64 8.68 -0.11
CA GLN A 75 7.60 7.81 0.44
C GLN A 75 6.79 7.11 -0.66
N ILE A 76 6.45 7.81 -1.74
CA ILE A 76 5.76 7.22 -2.89
C ILE A 76 6.60 6.10 -3.51
N GLN A 77 7.89 6.35 -3.78
CA GLN A 77 8.76 5.31 -4.33
C GLN A 77 8.85 4.08 -3.41
N GLN A 78 8.92 4.29 -2.10
CA GLN A 78 8.95 3.19 -1.14
C GLN A 78 7.66 2.37 -1.18
N LEU A 79 6.50 3.03 -1.26
CA LEU A 79 5.20 2.36 -1.39
C LEU A 79 5.07 1.62 -2.72
N GLN A 80 5.53 2.22 -3.83
CA GLN A 80 5.52 1.60 -5.15
C GLN A 80 6.33 0.29 -5.17
N ARG A 81 7.53 0.29 -4.57
CA ARG A 81 8.35 -0.92 -4.43
C ARG A 81 7.65 -1.99 -3.60
N LYS A 82 6.97 -1.60 -2.51
CA LYS A 82 6.19 -2.53 -1.68
C LYS A 82 5.03 -3.14 -2.45
N GLU A 83 4.36 -2.38 -3.32
CA GLU A 83 3.28 -2.92 -4.16
C GLU A 83 3.80 -3.93 -5.18
N GLN A 84 4.91 -3.62 -5.87
CA GLN A 84 5.54 -4.54 -6.83
C GLN A 84 5.95 -5.85 -6.15
N GLN A 85 6.62 -5.78 -5.00
CA GLN A 85 7.00 -6.97 -4.22
C GLN A 85 5.80 -7.80 -3.77
N LYS A 86 4.69 -7.16 -3.34
CA LYS A 86 3.46 -7.88 -2.96
C LYS A 86 2.80 -8.54 -4.17
N ALA A 87 2.80 -7.89 -5.33
CA ALA A 87 2.24 -8.44 -6.55
C ALA A 87 3.03 -9.69 -7.00
N GLU A 88 4.37 -9.62 -6.99
CA GLU A 88 5.25 -10.74 -7.31
C GLU A 88 5.09 -11.90 -6.31
N ALA A 89 5.05 -11.60 -5.00
CA ALA A 89 4.85 -12.63 -3.96
C ALA A 89 3.49 -13.34 -4.09
N LYS A 90 2.42 -12.62 -4.44
CA LYS A 90 1.10 -13.21 -4.67
C LYS A 90 1.03 -14.04 -5.95
N GLN A 91 1.81 -13.71 -6.98
CA GLN A 91 1.89 -14.54 -8.19
C GLN A 91 2.66 -15.85 -7.90
N ALA A 92 3.76 -15.78 -7.15
CA ALA A 92 4.51 -16.96 -6.73
C ALA A 92 3.68 -17.93 -5.85
N GLU A 93 2.81 -17.42 -4.96
CA GLU A 93 1.90 -18.26 -4.17
C GLU A 93 0.78 -18.91 -5.01
N LYS A 94 0.31 -18.23 -6.07
CA LYS A 94 -0.72 -18.78 -6.96
C LYS A 94 -0.17 -19.85 -7.89
N GLU A 95 1.05 -19.69 -8.41
CA GLU A 95 1.73 -20.73 -9.19
C GLU A 95 2.05 -21.99 -8.37
N GLY A 96 2.19 -21.87 -7.04
CA GLY A 96 2.34 -23.02 -6.13
C GLY A 96 1.08 -23.86 -5.91
N LYS A 97 -0.11 -23.41 -6.34
CA LYS A 97 -1.40 -24.10 -6.09
C LYS A 97 -2.16 -24.55 -7.34
N THR A 98 -1.70 -24.24 -8.55
CA THR A 98 -2.40 -24.59 -9.80
C THR A 98 -1.70 -25.65 -10.65
N VAL A 99 -0.88 -26.52 -10.07
CA VAL A 99 -0.41 -27.73 -10.76
C VAL A 99 -0.85 -28.96 -9.98
N SER A 100 -2.15 -29.21 -9.97
CA SER A 100 -2.75 -30.48 -9.60
C SER A 100 -3.92 -30.76 -10.52
N ALA A 101 -3.62 -30.84 -11.82
CA ALA A 101 -4.38 -31.64 -12.76
C ALA A 101 -3.45 -31.98 -13.94
N ASP A 102 -2.87 -33.17 -13.82
CA ASP A 102 -2.42 -34.05 -14.89
C ASP A 102 -1.15 -33.69 -15.69
N GLY A 103 -0.29 -34.70 -15.87
CA GLY A 103 0.80 -34.67 -16.85
C GLY A 103 2.20 -34.38 -16.31
N VAL A 104 2.78 -35.39 -15.64
CA VAL A 104 4.20 -35.81 -15.68
C VAL A 104 5.32 -34.77 -15.52
N ASN A 105 6.19 -35.04 -14.52
CA ASN A 105 7.50 -34.41 -14.28
C ASN A 105 7.53 -33.22 -13.30
N ARG A 106 7.06 -33.45 -12.07
CA ARG A 106 7.63 -32.76 -10.89
C ARG A 106 8.78 -33.62 -10.37
N PRO A 107 10.01 -33.10 -10.25
CA PRO A 107 11.15 -33.87 -9.73
C PRO A 107 10.80 -34.36 -8.32
N THR A 108 10.64 -35.67 -8.22
CA THR A 108 10.38 -36.42 -7.01
C THR A 108 11.65 -36.50 -6.17
N GLN A 109 11.54 -36.22 -4.86
CA GLN A 109 12.31 -36.87 -3.79
C GLN A 109 13.86 -36.94 -3.94
N ASN A 110 14.49 -35.98 -4.60
CA ASN A 110 15.95 -35.94 -4.75
C ASN A 110 16.64 -34.76 -4.05
N ASN A 111 15.99 -34.14 -3.06
CA ASN A 111 16.71 -33.33 -2.08
C ASN A 111 17.49 -34.24 -1.09
N GLN A 112 18.36 -35.09 -1.63
CA GLN A 112 19.55 -35.55 -0.93
C GLN A 112 20.60 -34.47 -1.18
N LEU A 113 20.67 -33.50 -0.25
CA LEU A 113 21.87 -32.69 -0.15
C LEU A 113 22.96 -33.60 0.42
N ASP A 114 23.82 -34.14 -0.45
CA ASP A 114 25.14 -34.61 -0.03
C ASP A 114 25.98 -33.37 0.32
N VAL A 115 26.06 -33.08 1.61
CA VAL A 115 27.07 -32.14 2.13
C VAL A 115 28.38 -32.91 2.23
N TYR A 116 29.30 -32.67 1.29
CA TYR A 116 30.71 -33.01 1.46
C TYR A 116 31.59 -32.06 0.68
N ILE A 117 32.12 -31.03 1.35
CA ILE A 117 33.51 -30.55 1.22
C ILE A 117 33.93 -29.90 2.55
#